data_AF-A0A924NXI3-F1
#
_entry.id   AF-A0A924NXI3-F1
#
_cell.length_a   1.000
_cell.length_b   1.000
_cell.length_c   1.000
_cell.angle_alpha   90.00
_cell.angle_beta   90.00
_cell.angle_gamma   90.00
#
_symmetry.space_group_name_H-M   'P 1'
#
loop_
_entity.id
_entity.type
_entity.pdbx_description
1 polymer ?
#
loop_
_entity_poly.entity_id
_entity_poly.type
_entity_poly.pdbx_seq_one_letter_code
_entity_poly.pdbx_strand_id
1 'polypeptide(L)'
;AAHGIRAVVDNEVFFRIDGVAVPVEYRAEPIVRKGKLQGAICTFTDITDRLKSEKTKALFIALKDRLHMLSSPTEIIKVTVEMLGQHLGVSRVGFGKMESDDQTITYEIDYADGVDHLIGKFPVDSFGRANIAA
;
A
#
# COMPACT_ATOMS: atom_id res chain seq x y z
N ALA A 1 -23.40 6.02 19.75
CA ALA A 1 -23.43 5.74 21.21
C ALA A 1 -24.74 6.19 21.90
N ALA A 2 -25.91 6.03 21.27
CA ALA A 2 -27.16 6.64 21.76
C ALA A 2 -27.82 5.94 22.98
N HIS A 3 -27.29 4.80 23.46
CA HIS A 3 -27.95 3.97 24.47
C HIS A 3 -27.08 3.70 25.72
N GLY A 4 -25.96 4.41 25.90
CA GLY A 4 -25.05 4.17 27.03
C GLY A 4 -24.32 2.82 26.97
N ILE A 5 -24.24 2.21 25.78
CA ILE A 5 -23.52 0.95 25.55
C ILE A 5 -22.04 1.27 25.35
N ARG A 6 -21.18 0.59 26.12
CA ARG A 6 -19.73 0.60 25.91
C ARG A 6 -19.42 0.10 24.50
N ALA A 7 -18.51 0.77 23.81
CA ALA A 7 -18.01 0.34 22.50
C ALA A 7 -16.49 0.16 22.56
N VAL A 8 -16.00 -0.90 21.93
CA VAL A 8 -14.60 -1.11 21.58
C VAL A 8 -14.60 -1.56 20.13
N VAL A 9 -14.06 -0.74 19.25
CA VAL A 9 -14.06 -0.98 17.81
C VAL A 9 -12.64 -0.76 17.31
N ASP A 10 -12.13 -1.75 16.58
CA ASP A 10 -10.76 -1.83 16.10
C ASP A 10 -10.61 -1.47 14.60
N ASN A 11 -11.72 -1.27 13.90
CA ASN A 11 -11.74 -0.98 12.48
C ASN A 11 -12.88 -0.02 12.12
N GLU A 12 -12.79 1.22 12.59
CA GLU A 12 -13.73 2.30 12.26
C GLU A 12 -13.03 3.39 11.45
N VAL A 13 -13.80 4.19 10.71
CA VAL A 13 -13.27 5.36 10.00
C VAL A 13 -13.87 6.64 10.58
N PHE A 14 -13.00 7.53 11.07
CA PHE A 14 -13.37 8.89 11.42
C PHE A 14 -12.99 9.85 10.29
N PHE A 15 -13.62 11.01 10.24
CA PHE A 15 -13.34 12.03 9.23
C PHE A 15 -12.81 13.29 9.91
N ARG A 16 -11.69 13.79 9.40
CA ARG A 16 -11.19 15.12 9.74
C ARG A 16 -12.15 16.19 9.21
N ILE A 17 -12.02 17.43 9.71
CA ILE A 17 -12.84 18.57 9.27
C ILE A 17 -12.66 18.87 7.77
N ASP A 18 -11.48 18.55 7.22
CA ASP A 18 -11.17 18.65 5.79
C ASP A 18 -11.76 17.50 4.94
N GLY A 19 -12.47 16.55 5.55
CA GLY A 19 -13.08 15.40 4.89
C GLY A 19 -12.15 14.19 4.69
N VAL A 20 -10.88 14.26 5.12
CA VAL A 20 -9.96 13.13 5.01
C VAL A 20 -10.38 12.01 5.97
N ALA A 21 -10.58 10.82 5.42
CA ALA A 21 -10.83 9.60 6.18
C ALA A 21 -9.58 9.15 6.94
N VAL A 22 -9.74 8.88 8.23
CA VAL A 22 -8.71 8.38 9.14
C VAL A 22 -9.19 7.07 9.75
N PRO A 23 -8.52 5.94 9.49
CA PRO A 23 -8.83 4.70 10.17
C PRO A 23 -8.45 4.84 11.66
N VAL A 24 -9.36 4.44 12.54
CA VAL A 24 -9.18 4.55 13.98
C VAL A 24 -9.58 3.27 14.69
N GLU A 25 -8.92 3.03 15.81
CA GLU A 25 -9.48 2.21 16.88
C GLU A 25 -10.06 3.17 17.92
N TYR A 26 -11.29 2.93 18.36
CA TYR A 26 -11.90 3.76 19.38
C TYR A 26 -12.55 2.94 20.48
N ARG A 27 -12.57 3.56 21.65
CA ARG A 27 -13.29 3.08 22.83
C ARG A 27 -14.20 4.18 23.31
N ALA A 28 -15.46 3.82 23.58
CA ALA A 28 -16.43 4.71 24.19
C ALA A 28 -16.93 4.09 25.50
N GLU A 29 -16.79 4.83 26.60
CA GLU A 29 -17.29 4.45 27.92
C GLU A 29 -18.37 5.45 28.37
N PRO A 30 -19.56 5.00 28.79
CA PRO A 30 -20.62 5.89 29.25
C PRO A 30 -20.27 6.53 30.61
N ILE A 31 -20.63 7.79 30.79
CA ILE A 31 -20.59 8.46 32.08
C ILE A 31 -21.99 8.37 32.70
N VAL A 32 -22.14 7.62 33.79
CA VAL A 32 -23.41 7.47 34.53
C VAL A 32 -23.29 8.10 35.92
N ARG A 33 -24.21 8.99 36.28
CA ARG A 33 -24.32 9.58 37.63
C ARG A 33 -25.73 9.43 38.16
N LYS A 34 -25.87 8.95 39.41
CA LYS A 34 -27.17 8.71 40.07
C LYS A 34 -28.14 7.90 39.19
N GLY A 35 -27.63 6.87 38.51
CA GLY A 35 -28.41 6.02 37.58
C GLY A 35 -28.82 6.67 36.26
N LYS A 36 -28.39 7.92 35.98
CA LYS A 36 -28.70 8.63 34.74
C LYS A 36 -27.46 8.74 33.84
N LEU A 37 -27.62 8.43 32.55
CA LEU A 37 -26.60 8.67 31.52
C LEU A 37 -26.37 10.19 31.39
N GLN A 38 -25.13 10.62 31.57
CA GLN A 38 -24.71 12.03 31.50
C GLN A 38 -23.85 12.33 30.26
N GLY A 39 -23.28 11.30 29.62
CA GLY A 39 -22.43 11.46 28.45
C GLY A 39 -21.61 10.20 28.18
N ALA A 40 -20.54 10.35 27.41
CA ALA A 40 -19.56 9.31 27.17
C ALA A 40 -18.16 9.92 27.03
N ILE A 41 -17.14 9.17 27.44
CA ILE A 41 -15.75 9.44 27.11
C ILE A 41 -15.41 8.60 25.89
N CYS A 42 -14.93 9.24 24.83
CA CYS A 42 -14.42 8.56 23.65
C CYS A 42 -12.92 8.82 23.54
N THR A 43 -12.13 7.75 23.48
CA THR A 43 -10.71 7.81 23.13
C THR A 43 -10.53 7.09 21.80
N PHE A 44 -9.72 7.64 20.91
CA PHE A 44 -9.40 7.00 19.65
C PHE A 44 -7.89 7.09 19.38
N THR A 45 -7.40 6.13 18.60
CA THR A 45 -6.03 6.06 18.12
C THR A 45 -6.07 6.01 16.60
N ASP A 46 -5.34 6.91 15.93
CA ASP A 46 -5.11 6.82 14.49
C ASP A 46 -4.23 5.59 14.20
N ILE A 47 -4.72 4.70 13.35
CA ILE A 47 -4.03 3.44 13.00
C ILE A 47 -3.53 3.40 11.56
N THR A 48 -3.47 4.55 10.89
CA THR A 48 -3.02 4.67 9.50
C THR A 48 -1.66 4.01 9.27
N ASP A 49 -0.67 4.35 10.10
CA ASP A 49 0.70 3.83 9.93
C ASP A 49 0.79 2.35 10.27
N ARG A 50 0.00 1.88 11.24
CA ARG A 50 -0.09 0.46 11.58
C ARG A 50 -0.65 -0.34 10.42
N LEU A 51 -1.78 0.08 9.85
CA LEU A 51 -2.39 -0.59 8.69
C LEU A 51 -1.47 -0.57 7.46
N LYS A 52 -0.76 0.53 7.20
CA LYS A 52 0.24 0.60 6.12
C LYS A 52 1.37 -0.41 6.36
N SER A 53 1.94 -0.45 7.56
CA SER A 53 2.98 -1.41 7.93
C SER A 53 2.49 -2.86 7.80
N GLU A 54 1.27 -3.16 8.26
CA GLU A 54 0.66 -4.49 8.15
C GLU A 54 0.50 -4.91 6.68
N LYS A 55 0.02 -4.02 5.81
CA LYS A 55 -0.09 -4.27 4.36
C LYS A 55 1.28 -4.54 3.72
N THR A 56 2.29 -3.72 4.01
CA THR A 56 3.65 -3.91 3.47
C THR A 56 4.26 -5.23 3.96
N LYS A 57 4.10 -5.57 5.24
CA LYS A 57 4.56 -6.85 5.80
C LYS A 57 3.88 -8.04 5.12
N ALA A 58 2.57 -7.96 4.90
CA ALA A 58 1.81 -9.00 4.21
C ALA A 58 2.33 -9.21 2.78
N LEU A 59 2.66 -8.13 2.05
CA LEU A 59 3.30 -8.22 0.73
C LEU A 59 4.64 -8.95 0.81
N PHE A 60 5.52 -8.57 1.74
CA PHE A 60 6.84 -9.20 1.88
C PHE A 60 6.74 -10.70 2.20
N ILE A 61 5.81 -11.09 3.08
CA ILE A 61 5.57 -12.49 3.41
C ILE A 61 5.12 -13.25 2.16
N ALA A 62 4.07 -12.76 1.48
CA ALA A 62 3.54 -13.40 0.28
C ALA A 62 4.58 -13.49 -0.84
N LEU A 63 5.40 -12.44 -1.01
CA LEU A 63 6.46 -12.41 -2.01
C LEU A 63 7.52 -13.46 -1.66
N LYS A 64 8.02 -13.47 -0.41
CA LYS A 64 9.00 -14.44 0.04
C LYS A 64 8.51 -15.87 -0.17
N ASP A 65 7.28 -16.17 0.23
CA ASP A 65 6.70 -17.52 0.11
C ASP A 65 6.66 -17.98 -1.36
N ARG A 66 6.32 -17.08 -2.29
CA ARG A 66 6.35 -17.37 -3.73
C ARG A 66 7.77 -17.53 -4.27
N LEU A 67 8.69 -16.63 -3.89
CA LEU A 67 10.07 -16.66 -4.35
C LEU A 67 10.81 -17.95 -3.95
N HIS A 68 10.49 -18.52 -2.79
CA HIS A 68 11.06 -19.79 -2.34
C HIS A 68 10.77 -20.98 -3.29
N MET A 69 9.74 -20.89 -4.13
CA MET A 69 9.36 -21.92 -5.10
C MET A 69 9.88 -21.64 -6.51
N LEU A 70 10.60 -20.53 -6.72
CA LEU A 70 11.09 -20.10 -8.02
C LEU A 70 12.62 -20.13 -8.03
N SER A 71 13.19 -20.61 -9.12
CA SER A 71 14.65 -20.68 -9.32
C SER A 71 15.12 -19.92 -10.57
N SER A 72 14.20 -19.52 -11.45
CA SER A 72 14.51 -18.72 -12.63
C SER A 72 14.48 -17.22 -12.32
N PRO A 73 15.55 -16.46 -12.63
CA PRO A 73 15.56 -15.01 -12.48
C PRO A 73 14.40 -14.31 -13.19
N THR A 74 14.03 -14.79 -14.38
CA THR A 74 12.91 -14.25 -15.19
C THR A 74 11.57 -14.44 -14.47
N GLU A 75 11.34 -15.61 -13.87
CA GLU A 75 10.10 -15.90 -13.13
C GLU A 75 10.03 -15.08 -11.83
N ILE A 76 11.16 -14.93 -11.14
CA ILE A 76 11.29 -14.10 -9.95
C ILE A 76 10.90 -12.66 -10.26
N ILE A 77 11.48 -12.06 -11.31
CA ILE A 77 11.18 -10.68 -11.72
C ILE A 77 9.70 -10.56 -12.10
N LYS A 78 9.17 -11.49 -12.90
CA LYS A 78 7.76 -11.48 -13.33
C LYS A 78 6.80 -11.45 -12.14
N VAL A 79 6.96 -12.38 -11.20
CA VAL A 79 6.10 -12.44 -10.00
C VAL A 79 6.26 -11.18 -9.16
N THR A 80 7.48 -10.64 -9.07
CA THR A 80 7.74 -9.42 -8.30
C THR A 80 7.02 -8.20 -8.89
N VAL A 81 7.13 -7.96 -10.20
CA VAL A 81 6.49 -6.79 -10.84
C VAL A 81 4.97 -6.90 -10.81
N GLU A 82 4.41 -8.10 -10.99
CA GLU A 82 2.96 -8.36 -10.87
C GLU A 82 2.44 -8.05 -9.46
N MET A 83 3.12 -8.55 -8.43
CA MET A 83 2.69 -8.35 -7.04
C MET A 83 2.84 -6.88 -6.61
N LEU A 84 3.90 -6.20 -7.04
CA LEU A 84 4.08 -4.77 -6.77
C LEU A 84 3.00 -3.93 -7.44
N GLY A 85 2.70 -4.22 -8.70
CA GLY A 85 1.66 -3.51 -9.46
C GLY A 85 0.30 -3.58 -8.78
N GLN A 86 -0.11 -4.79 -8.40
CA GLN A 86 -1.37 -5.03 -7.67
C GLN A 86 -1.38 -4.37 -6.29
N HIS A 87 -0.28 -4.43 -5.55
CA HIS A 87 -0.20 -3.85 -4.20
C HIS A 87 -0.27 -2.32 -4.21
N LEU A 88 0.40 -1.68 -5.17
CA LEU A 88 0.46 -0.24 -5.29
C LEU A 88 -0.76 0.33 -6.04
N GLY A 89 -1.49 -0.49 -6.78
CA GLY A 89 -2.62 -0.05 -7.61
C GLY A 89 -2.19 0.87 -8.75
N VAL A 90 -0.98 0.66 -9.28
CA VAL A 90 -0.40 1.46 -10.37
C VAL A 90 -0.64 0.78 -11.70
N SER A 91 -0.71 1.55 -12.80
CA SER A 91 -0.96 0.99 -14.13
C SER A 91 0.23 0.23 -14.73
N ARG A 92 1.46 0.45 -14.26
CA ARG A 92 2.65 -0.23 -14.79
C ARG A 92 3.77 -0.35 -13.76
N VAL A 93 4.48 -1.48 -13.76
CA VAL A 93 5.75 -1.69 -13.05
C VAL A 93 6.71 -2.42 -13.97
N GLY A 94 7.81 -1.76 -14.36
CA GLY A 94 8.83 -2.35 -15.23
C GLY A 94 10.10 -2.73 -14.48
N PHE A 95 10.72 -3.86 -14.86
CA PHE A 95 12.10 -4.16 -14.47
C PHE A 95 13.04 -3.83 -15.63
N GLY A 96 13.70 -2.68 -15.53
CA GLY A 96 14.65 -2.20 -16.53
C GLY A 96 16.09 -2.55 -16.17
N LYS A 97 16.85 -3.06 -17.13
CA LYS A 97 18.30 -3.26 -17.04
C LYS A 97 19.00 -2.16 -17.79
N MET A 98 19.94 -1.46 -17.15
CA MET A 98 20.82 -0.52 -17.84
C MET A 98 21.84 -1.31 -18.66
N GLU A 99 22.02 -0.92 -19.92
CA GLU A 99 23.01 -1.50 -20.80
C GLU A 99 24.41 -0.93 -20.49
N SER A 100 25.46 -1.56 -21.00
CA SER A 100 26.85 -1.14 -20.77
C SER A 100 27.22 0.25 -21.29
N ASP A 101 26.35 0.86 -22.10
CA ASP A 101 26.54 2.21 -22.63
C ASP A 101 26.04 3.32 -21.69
N ASP A 102 25.41 2.96 -20.56
CA ASP A 102 24.74 3.86 -19.60
C ASP A 102 23.71 4.83 -20.24
N GLN A 103 23.34 4.59 -21.50
CA GLN A 103 22.43 5.44 -22.28
C GLN A 103 21.17 4.70 -22.68
N THR A 104 21.18 3.37 -22.60
CA THR A 104 20.07 2.51 -22.99
C THR A 104 19.57 1.73 -21.78
N ILE A 105 18.24 1.68 -21.63
CA ILE A 105 17.58 0.78 -20.70
C ILE A 105 16.75 -0.25 -21.48
N THR A 106 16.91 -1.52 -21.11
CA THR A 106 16.14 -2.63 -21.66
C THR A 106 15.09 -3.07 -20.67
N TYR A 107 13.83 -3.06 -21.08
CA TYR A 107 12.74 -3.67 -20.35
C TYR A 107 12.39 -5.01 -21.01
N GLU A 108 12.60 -6.10 -20.28
CA GLU A 108 12.28 -7.46 -20.73
C GLU A 108 10.96 -7.96 -20.13
N ILE A 109 10.60 -7.45 -18.95
CA ILE A 109 9.45 -7.89 -18.16
C ILE A 109 8.85 -6.67 -17.47
N ASP A 110 7.54 -6.49 -17.64
CA ASP A 110 6.74 -5.54 -16.89
C ASP A 110 5.40 -6.14 -16.47
N TYR A 111 4.79 -5.51 -15.48
CA TYR A 111 3.37 -5.58 -15.20
C TYR A 111 2.72 -4.36 -15.84
N ALA A 112 1.58 -4.57 -16.52
CA ALA A 112 0.77 -3.52 -17.11
C ALA A 112 -0.71 -3.82 -16.86
N ASP A 113 -1.47 -2.80 -16.48
CA ASP A 113 -2.91 -2.84 -16.26
C ASP A 113 -3.58 -1.63 -16.91
N GLY A 114 -4.41 -1.88 -17.92
CA GLY A 114 -5.07 -0.84 -18.71
C GLY A 114 -4.15 0.02 -19.57
N VAL A 115 -2.87 -0.34 -19.72
CA VAL A 115 -1.87 0.34 -20.55
C VAL A 115 -1.06 -0.67 -21.36
N ASP A 116 -0.46 -0.22 -22.47
CA ASP A 116 0.43 -1.07 -23.26
C ASP A 116 1.66 -1.52 -22.45
N HIS A 117 2.22 -2.66 -22.81
CA HIS A 117 3.50 -3.11 -22.25
C HIS A 117 4.65 -2.22 -22.73
N LEU A 118 5.59 -1.93 -21.83
CA LEU A 118 6.81 -1.21 -22.16
C LEU A 118 7.97 -2.21 -22.26
N ILE A 119 8.08 -2.90 -23.39
CA ILE A 119 9.09 -3.93 -23.64
C ILE A 119 9.98 -3.51 -24.80
N GLY A 120 11.30 -3.66 -24.62
CA GLY A 120 12.30 -3.30 -25.62
C GLY A 120 13.41 -2.42 -25.05
N LYS A 121 14.20 -1.85 -25.95
CA LYS A 121 15.32 -0.96 -25.64
C LYS A 121 14.91 0.49 -25.87
N PHE A 122 15.19 1.34 -24.90
CA PHE A 122 14.83 2.75 -24.94
C PHE A 122 16.02 3.60 -24.49
N PRO A 123 16.26 4.77 -25.13
CA PRO A 123 17.22 5.74 -24.60
C PRO A 123 16.77 6.23 -23.22
N VAL A 124 17.68 6.28 -22.26
CA VAL A 124 17.41 6.75 -20.89
C VAL A 124 16.82 8.16 -20.89
N ASP A 125 17.32 9.05 -21.75
CA ASP A 125 16.84 10.43 -21.89
C ASP A 125 15.36 10.53 -22.34
N SER A 126 14.80 9.47 -22.95
CA SER A 126 13.39 9.45 -23.39
C SER A 126 12.40 9.41 -22.23
N PHE A 127 12.83 9.00 -21.03
CA PHE A 127 11.99 8.95 -19.83
C PHE A 127 11.88 10.29 -19.11
N GLY A 128 12.65 11.30 -19.53
CA GLY A 128 12.69 12.63 -18.93
C GLY A 128 13.53 12.68 -17.66
N ARG A 129 14.29 13.77 -17.48
CA ARG A 129 15.28 13.94 -16.40
C ARG A 129 14.71 13.79 -14.98
N ALA A 130 13.42 14.07 -14.77
CA ALA A 130 12.78 13.95 -13.46
C ALA A 130 12.54 12.49 -13.03
N ASN A 131 12.60 11.54 -13.96
CA ASN A 131 12.30 10.13 -13.71
C ASN A 131 13.58 9.26 -13.63
N ILE A 132 14.76 9.90 -13.68
CA ILE A 132 16.07 9.24 -13.57
C ILE A 132 16.66 9.65 -12.21
N ALA A 133 16.85 8.69 -11.31
CA ALA A 133 17.58 8.94 -10.08
C ALA A 133 19.08 9.06 -10.39
N ALA A 134 19.69 10.18 -9.99
CA ALA A 134 21.11 10.46 -10.10
C ALA A 134 21.92 9.78 -8.98
#